data_AF-L8WIS3-F1
#
_entry.id   AF-L8WIS3-F1
#
_cell.length_a   1.000
_cell.length_b   1.000
_cell.length_c   1.000
_cell.angle_alpha   90.00
_cell.angle_beta   90.00
_cell.angle_gamma   90.00
#
_symmetry.space_group_name_H-M   'P 1'
#
loop_
_entity.id
_entity.type
_entity.pdbx_description
1 polymer ?
#
loop_
_entity_poly.entity_id
_entity_poly.type
_entity_poly.pdbx_seq_one_letter_code
_entity_poly.pdbx_strand_id
1 'polypeptide(L)'
;MQLYRSEEIKANRGGEERGPRKACVHRTRPISESLAEFENMKNGKYKPGEAILRMKQDLEDGNPQMWDLIAYRTLNAPHHRTGTKWCIYPTYDFTHCLVDSFENISHSLCTTEFILSRVSYEWLCDAVEVYKPRQSEYGRLNLQGTIMSKRKLLKLVTKGYVGGWDDPRLYTLVALRRRGVPPGAILSFVGNLGVSTATTNIELVKFEQTVRQYLENTVPRLLMVLRPLKVTIENLADDYVQFIDKPLHPKVPSLGSSRIPFTKHVYIDAEDFRTEDSKDYFRLAPNKTVGLFQAPHPITCVSYKTDASGAVTELVCRLEDGSDGKPVPKPKAWIQWVAEHTPSASPVVIDETRIFHSLFKSDNPAATDDFLADINPNSLDVIKGAMVEVGFWPLAKRSMSDALKESRERTEKALKEESVGEGVGSGAAGHNDTPMPTAEQLVGNEVVRFQGLRVAYFALDKESRLGCFSEPDGATPGRREGDKLVLNRIVSLKEDAGKKQLNNNKTNSEFYTGFVVPLLMSESHGDDNEIDQPGAQHAQREPGGPQPPLTIVSHGAYYG
;
A
#
# COMPACT_ATOMS: atom_id res chain seq x y z
N MET A 1 -34.76 -0.95 41.92
CA MET A 1 -33.45 -0.26 41.76
C MET A 1 -32.35 -1.22 42.19
N GLN A 2 -31.69 -1.90 41.25
CA GLN A 2 -30.54 -2.76 41.55
C GLN A 2 -29.57 -2.81 40.36
N LEU A 3 -28.29 -2.72 40.71
CA LEU A 3 -27.13 -2.52 39.85
C LEU A 3 -26.85 -3.75 38.98
N TYR A 4 -26.66 -3.54 37.67
CA TYR A 4 -26.30 -4.61 36.75
C TYR A 4 -24.78 -4.79 36.79
N ARG A 5 -24.31 -6.03 36.97
CA ARG A 5 -22.88 -6.35 36.88
C ARG A 5 -22.64 -7.26 35.69
N SER A 6 -21.68 -6.89 34.85
CA SER A 6 -21.28 -7.69 33.68
C SER A 6 -20.95 -9.15 34.04
N GLU A 7 -20.47 -9.38 35.26
CA GLU A 7 -20.19 -10.70 35.83
C GLU A 7 -21.44 -11.57 35.98
N GLU A 8 -22.57 -10.98 36.36
CA GLU A 8 -23.82 -11.74 36.52
C GLU A 8 -24.38 -12.19 35.16
N ILE A 9 -24.28 -11.36 34.12
CA ILE A 9 -24.68 -11.75 32.76
C ILE A 9 -23.78 -12.90 32.27
N LYS A 10 -22.46 -12.81 32.53
CA LYS A 10 -21.51 -13.87 32.19
C LYS A 10 -21.86 -15.17 32.93
N ALA A 11 -22.13 -15.09 34.22
CA ALA A 11 -22.54 -16.25 35.03
C ALA A 11 -23.88 -16.85 34.55
N ASN A 12 -24.87 -16.00 34.23
CA ASN A 12 -26.16 -16.43 33.69
C ASN A 12 -26.05 -17.11 32.32
N ARG A 13 -24.99 -16.79 31.56
CA ARG A 13 -24.64 -17.41 30.28
C ARG A 13 -23.72 -18.64 30.44
N GLY A 14 -23.60 -19.19 31.64
CA GLY A 14 -22.82 -20.41 31.90
C GLY A 14 -21.35 -20.16 32.30
N GLY A 15 -20.95 -18.92 32.54
CA GLY A 15 -19.60 -18.59 32.99
C GLY A 15 -18.52 -18.85 31.92
N GLU A 16 -17.28 -19.04 32.36
CA GLU A 16 -16.15 -19.34 31.45
C GLU A 16 -16.23 -20.75 30.87
N GLU A 17 -16.73 -21.70 31.66
CA GLU A 17 -16.86 -23.12 31.31
C GLU A 17 -18.07 -23.41 30.41
N ARG A 18 -18.89 -22.39 30.10
CA ARG A 18 -20.15 -22.53 29.34
C ARG A 18 -21.08 -23.60 29.92
N GLY A 19 -21.17 -23.64 31.25
CA GLY A 19 -22.07 -24.51 32.00
C GLY A 19 -23.56 -24.14 31.84
N PRO A 20 -24.44 -24.65 32.72
CA PRO A 20 -25.88 -24.41 32.64
C PRO A 20 -26.23 -22.92 32.58
N ARG A 21 -27.10 -22.56 31.64
CA ARG A 21 -27.55 -21.19 31.40
C ARG A 21 -28.85 -20.93 32.18
N LYS A 22 -29.03 -19.70 32.67
CA LYS A 22 -30.22 -19.32 33.46
C LYS A 22 -30.76 -17.95 33.06
N ALA A 23 -32.08 -17.85 32.99
CA ALA A 23 -32.76 -16.57 32.82
C ALA A 23 -32.58 -15.69 34.06
N CYS A 24 -32.33 -14.39 33.86
CA CYS A 24 -32.36 -13.43 34.97
C CYS A 24 -33.82 -13.10 35.34
N VAL A 25 -34.04 -12.60 36.56
CA VAL A 25 -35.36 -12.20 37.08
C VAL A 25 -36.10 -11.19 36.18
N HIS A 26 -35.37 -10.43 35.38
CA HIS A 26 -35.93 -9.42 34.48
C HIS A 26 -36.50 -10.00 33.17
N ARG A 27 -36.20 -11.27 32.84
CA ARG A 27 -36.58 -11.88 31.55
C ARG A 27 -38.09 -12.06 31.41
N THR A 28 -38.81 -12.18 32.52
CA THR A 28 -40.26 -12.39 32.56
C THR A 28 -41.06 -11.11 32.83
N ARG A 29 -40.41 -9.93 32.82
CA ARG A 29 -41.09 -8.65 32.96
C ARG A 29 -42.21 -8.48 31.94
N PRO A 30 -43.37 -7.90 32.34
CA PRO A 30 -44.41 -7.50 31.40
C PRO A 30 -43.86 -6.52 30.34
N ILE A 31 -44.51 -6.51 29.17
CA ILE A 31 -44.14 -5.62 28.06
C ILE A 31 -44.23 -4.15 28.50
N SER A 32 -45.29 -3.78 29.23
CA SER A 32 -45.51 -2.42 29.73
C SER A 32 -44.38 -1.93 30.63
N GLU A 33 -43.89 -2.77 31.55
CA GLU A 33 -42.75 -2.46 32.41
C GLU A 33 -41.47 -2.30 31.57
N SER A 34 -41.25 -3.19 30.60
CA SER A 34 -40.06 -3.13 29.73
C SER A 34 -40.02 -1.85 28.89
N LEU A 35 -41.16 -1.41 28.36
CA LEU A 35 -41.28 -0.14 27.61
C LEU A 35 -41.01 1.07 28.51
N ALA A 36 -41.60 1.10 29.71
CA ALA A 36 -41.38 2.18 30.67
C ALA A 36 -39.90 2.28 31.06
N GLU A 37 -39.25 1.15 31.32
CA GLU A 37 -37.83 1.15 31.69
C GLU A 37 -36.90 1.51 30.53
N PHE A 38 -37.21 1.10 29.30
CA PHE A 38 -36.43 1.52 28.15
C PHE A 38 -36.54 3.03 27.88
N GLU A 39 -37.73 3.61 28.04
CA GLU A 39 -37.91 5.07 27.96
C GLU A 39 -37.20 5.79 29.12
N ASN A 40 -37.15 5.21 30.32
CA ASN A 40 -36.33 5.72 31.42
C ASN A 40 -34.82 5.70 31.09
N MET A 41 -34.32 4.65 30.41
CA MET A 41 -32.94 4.60 29.94
C MET A 41 -32.64 5.72 28.95
N LYS A 42 -33.52 5.91 27.96
CA LYS A 42 -33.41 6.97 26.96
C LYS A 42 -33.45 8.37 27.56
N ASN A 43 -34.22 8.56 28.64
CA ASN A 43 -34.33 9.82 29.37
C ASN A 43 -33.26 10.00 30.46
N GLY A 44 -32.20 9.18 30.46
CA GLY A 44 -31.03 9.36 31.33
C GLY A 44 -31.28 9.07 32.81
N LYS A 45 -32.33 8.33 33.17
CA LYS A 45 -32.61 7.98 34.58
C LYS A 45 -31.65 6.92 35.15
N TYR A 46 -30.86 6.28 34.29
CA TYR A 46 -29.89 5.25 34.64
C TYR A 46 -28.48 5.73 34.31
N LYS A 47 -27.48 5.35 35.12
CA LYS A 47 -26.06 5.56 34.81
C LYS A 47 -25.55 4.44 33.88
N PRO A 48 -24.39 4.63 33.23
CA PRO A 48 -23.75 3.55 32.47
C PRO A 48 -23.54 2.29 33.31
N GLY A 49 -23.94 1.14 32.76
CA GLY A 49 -23.90 -0.13 33.47
C GLY A 49 -25.06 -0.37 34.45
N GLU A 50 -26.00 0.56 34.61
CA GLU A 50 -27.18 0.38 35.48
C GLU A 50 -28.44 -0.09 34.75
N ALA A 51 -28.45 -0.17 33.42
CA ALA A 51 -29.56 -0.74 32.66
C ALA A 51 -29.11 -1.07 31.23
N ILE A 52 -29.69 -2.13 30.67
CA ILE A 52 -29.48 -2.58 29.29
C ILE A 52 -30.79 -3.14 28.72
N LEU A 53 -30.99 -2.97 27.42
CA LEU A 53 -32.03 -3.70 26.69
C LEU A 53 -31.42 -5.00 26.16
N ARG A 54 -32.11 -6.13 26.31
CA ARG A 54 -31.69 -7.43 25.76
C ARG A 54 -32.77 -7.99 24.85
N MET A 55 -32.35 -8.61 23.77
CA MET A 55 -33.19 -9.43 22.90
C MET A 55 -33.61 -10.67 23.69
N LYS A 56 -34.90 -11.02 23.67
CA LYS A 56 -35.39 -12.23 24.35
C LYS A 56 -35.38 -13.38 23.33
N GLN A 57 -34.25 -14.08 23.25
CA GLN A 57 -33.94 -15.12 22.26
C GLN A 57 -34.07 -16.52 22.92
N ASP A 58 -33.14 -17.42 22.66
CA ASP A 58 -33.09 -18.75 23.24
C ASP A 58 -31.80 -18.96 24.06
N LEU A 59 -31.97 -19.03 25.37
CA LEU A 59 -30.87 -19.30 26.30
C LEU A 59 -30.42 -20.76 26.26
N GLU A 60 -31.14 -21.68 25.61
CA GLU A 60 -30.76 -23.09 25.52
C GLU A 60 -29.99 -23.43 24.23
N ASP A 61 -30.03 -22.55 23.23
CA ASP A 61 -29.30 -22.69 21.97
C ASP A 61 -27.80 -22.95 22.19
N GLY A 62 -27.18 -23.78 21.34
CA GLY A 62 -25.74 -24.06 21.39
C GLY A 62 -24.87 -22.88 20.92
N ASN A 63 -25.44 -21.93 20.18
CA ASN A 63 -24.79 -20.75 19.67
C ASN A 63 -24.88 -19.58 20.66
N PRO A 64 -23.74 -19.03 21.16
CA PRO A 64 -23.73 -17.89 22.06
C PRO A 64 -24.44 -16.63 21.56
N GLN A 65 -24.61 -16.51 20.24
CA GLN A 65 -25.31 -15.38 19.61
C GLN A 65 -26.83 -15.42 19.79
N MET A 66 -27.37 -16.49 20.38
CA MET A 66 -28.78 -16.58 20.76
C MET A 66 -29.01 -16.38 22.27
N TRP A 67 -27.96 -16.12 23.05
CA TRP A 67 -28.07 -16.05 24.52
C TRP A 67 -28.51 -14.68 25.04
N ASP A 68 -29.71 -14.26 24.62
CA ASP A 68 -30.34 -12.99 24.92
C ASP A 68 -29.34 -11.83 24.75
N LEU A 69 -28.94 -11.54 23.51
CA LEU A 69 -27.96 -10.51 23.15
C LEU A 69 -28.37 -9.14 23.67
N ILE A 70 -27.37 -8.31 23.97
CA ILE A 70 -27.61 -6.93 24.41
C ILE A 70 -27.92 -6.11 23.17
N ALA A 71 -29.06 -5.43 23.17
CA ALA A 71 -29.50 -4.56 22.07
C ALA A 71 -29.10 -3.10 22.29
N TYR A 72 -29.25 -2.57 23.52
CA TYR A 72 -28.87 -1.20 23.87
C TYR A 72 -28.11 -1.14 25.18
N ARG A 73 -27.21 -0.15 25.28
CA ARG A 73 -26.48 0.20 26.50
C ARG A 73 -26.66 1.68 26.81
N THR A 74 -26.75 2.00 28.10
CA THR A 74 -26.61 3.39 28.57
C THR A 74 -25.13 3.79 28.55
N LEU A 75 -24.81 4.89 27.86
CA LEU A 75 -23.49 5.51 27.84
C LEU A 75 -23.64 7.01 28.01
N ASN A 76 -22.85 7.60 28.90
CA ASN A 76 -22.83 9.04 29.14
C ASN A 76 -21.70 9.69 28.32
N ALA A 77 -21.78 9.52 27.00
CA ALA A 77 -20.80 10.05 26.05
C ALA A 77 -21.53 10.76 24.88
N PRO A 78 -21.02 11.91 24.41
CA PRO A 78 -21.54 12.55 23.22
C PRO A 78 -21.19 11.75 21.97
N HIS A 79 -22.08 11.78 20.97
CA HIS A 79 -21.84 11.19 19.66
C HIS A 79 -21.38 12.26 18.66
N HIS A 80 -20.42 11.93 17.81
CA HIS A 80 -19.83 12.89 16.87
C HIS A 80 -20.83 13.49 15.87
N ARG A 81 -21.93 12.80 15.52
CA ARG A 81 -23.01 13.32 14.63
C ARG A 81 -24.24 13.84 15.36
N THR A 82 -24.58 13.24 16.50
CA THR A 82 -25.87 13.50 17.18
C THR A 82 -25.68 14.22 18.51
N GLY A 83 -24.45 14.65 18.81
CA GLY A 83 -24.09 15.40 20.00
C GLY A 83 -24.55 14.68 21.26
N THR A 84 -25.26 15.41 22.12
CA THR A 84 -25.80 14.91 23.39
C THR A 84 -27.27 14.48 23.29
N LYS A 85 -27.81 14.29 22.09
CA LYS A 85 -29.22 13.91 21.89
C LYS A 85 -29.57 12.55 22.52
N TRP A 86 -28.61 11.63 22.56
CA TRP A 86 -28.81 10.27 23.03
C TRP A 86 -27.85 9.94 24.17
N CYS A 87 -28.37 9.26 25.20
CA CYS A 87 -27.58 8.64 26.28
C CYS A 87 -27.69 7.11 26.29
N ILE A 88 -28.37 6.54 25.29
CA ILE A 88 -28.41 5.11 25.01
C ILE A 88 -27.94 4.88 23.58
N TYR A 89 -27.17 3.81 23.38
CA TYR A 89 -26.63 3.47 22.07
C TYR A 89 -26.88 2.00 21.78
N PRO A 90 -27.29 1.68 20.53
CA PRO A 90 -27.48 0.30 20.12
C PRO A 90 -26.13 -0.42 19.98
N THR A 91 -26.14 -1.74 20.09
CA THR A 91 -24.98 -2.60 19.86
C THR A 91 -24.87 -2.99 18.38
N TYR A 92 -23.69 -3.48 17.97
CA TYR A 92 -23.44 -3.96 16.61
C TYR A 92 -24.47 -4.98 16.14
N ASP A 93 -24.75 -6.01 16.95
CA ASP A 93 -25.70 -7.08 16.59
C ASP A 93 -27.14 -6.59 16.47
N PHE A 94 -27.50 -5.46 17.11
CA PHE A 94 -28.81 -4.83 16.92
C PHE A 94 -28.86 -3.91 15.70
N THR A 95 -27.78 -3.19 15.40
CA THR A 95 -27.76 -2.23 14.28
C THR A 95 -27.55 -2.89 12.93
N HIS A 96 -26.65 -3.88 12.83
CA HIS A 96 -26.11 -4.31 11.54
C HIS A 96 -27.19 -4.78 10.57
N CYS A 97 -28.05 -5.72 10.99
CA CYS A 97 -29.11 -6.23 10.14
C CYS A 97 -30.24 -5.21 9.90
N LEU A 98 -30.55 -4.38 10.89
CA LEU A 98 -31.61 -3.38 10.76
C LEU A 98 -31.21 -2.26 9.80
N VAL A 99 -29.95 -1.80 9.85
CA VAL A 99 -29.42 -0.83 8.89
C VAL A 99 -29.37 -1.43 7.49
N ASP A 100 -28.84 -2.66 7.34
CA ASP A 100 -28.84 -3.34 6.04
C ASP A 100 -30.26 -3.51 5.48
N SER A 101 -31.24 -3.78 6.35
CA SER A 101 -32.66 -3.87 5.98
C SER A 101 -33.21 -2.53 5.52
N PHE A 102 -32.98 -1.45 6.28
CA PHE A 102 -33.42 -0.09 5.95
C PHE A 102 -32.79 0.43 4.65
N GLU A 103 -31.54 0.05 4.39
CA GLU A 103 -30.81 0.40 3.17
C GLU A 103 -31.06 -0.56 2.00
N ASN A 104 -31.93 -1.56 2.18
CA ASN A 104 -32.28 -2.58 1.17
C ASN A 104 -31.04 -3.31 0.60
N ILE A 105 -30.07 -3.62 1.45
CA ILE A 105 -28.86 -4.34 1.07
C ILE A 105 -29.21 -5.74 0.60
N SER A 106 -28.86 -6.08 -0.64
CA SER A 106 -29.12 -7.42 -1.18
C SER A 106 -28.15 -8.49 -0.64
N HIS A 107 -26.88 -8.13 -0.50
CA HIS A 107 -25.79 -9.00 -0.08
C HIS A 107 -24.93 -8.30 0.97
N SER A 108 -25.12 -8.65 2.24
CA SER A 108 -24.31 -8.15 3.34
C SER A 108 -23.04 -9.00 3.46
N LEU A 109 -21.92 -8.47 2.98
CA LEU A 109 -20.64 -9.20 2.91
C LEU A 109 -19.75 -8.85 4.11
N CYS A 110 -19.51 -9.81 4.99
CA CYS A 110 -18.63 -9.64 6.15
C CYS A 110 -17.57 -10.74 6.23
N THR A 111 -16.72 -10.73 7.27
CA THR A 111 -15.66 -11.72 7.40
C THR A 111 -16.11 -12.95 8.18
N THR A 112 -15.42 -14.08 8.01
CA THR A 112 -15.80 -15.36 8.63
C THR A 112 -15.82 -15.36 10.16
N GLU A 113 -15.21 -14.36 10.81
CA GLU A 113 -15.34 -14.11 12.25
C GLU A 113 -16.81 -13.90 12.71
N PHE A 114 -17.72 -13.53 11.80
CA PHE A 114 -19.13 -13.25 12.09
C PHE A 114 -20.11 -14.35 11.64
N ILE A 115 -19.61 -15.52 11.21
CA ILE A 115 -20.48 -16.65 10.80
C ILE A 115 -21.50 -16.99 11.89
N LEU A 116 -21.05 -17.07 13.15
CA LEU A 116 -21.94 -17.40 14.27
C LEU A 116 -23.02 -16.33 14.51
N SER A 117 -22.76 -15.07 14.17
CA SER A 117 -23.71 -13.96 14.35
C SER A 117 -24.80 -13.92 13.28
N ARG A 118 -24.69 -14.72 12.21
CA ARG A 118 -25.74 -14.79 11.18
C ARG A 118 -27.10 -15.19 11.75
N VAL A 119 -27.13 -16.14 12.69
CA VAL A 119 -28.40 -16.59 13.29
C VAL A 119 -29.11 -15.46 14.03
N SER A 120 -28.38 -14.62 14.76
CA SER A 120 -28.94 -13.47 15.47
C SER A 120 -29.29 -12.32 14.55
N TYR A 121 -28.51 -12.14 13.48
CA TYR A 121 -28.78 -11.19 12.40
C TYR A 121 -30.15 -11.47 11.77
N GLU A 122 -30.37 -12.71 11.34
CA GLU A 122 -31.61 -13.15 10.71
C GLU A 122 -32.79 -13.15 11.69
N TRP A 123 -32.57 -13.64 12.92
CA TRP A 123 -33.58 -13.66 13.97
C TRP A 123 -34.13 -12.27 14.27
N LEU A 124 -33.27 -11.26 14.33
CA LEU A 124 -33.71 -9.90 14.66
C LEU A 124 -34.59 -9.31 13.53
N CYS A 125 -34.23 -9.54 12.27
CA CYS A 125 -35.07 -9.13 11.13
C CYS A 125 -36.45 -9.81 11.19
N ASP A 126 -36.49 -11.12 11.45
CA ASP A 126 -37.75 -11.86 11.55
C ASP A 126 -38.58 -11.38 12.76
N ALA A 127 -37.96 -11.12 13.90
CA ALA A 127 -38.63 -10.71 15.14
C ALA A 127 -39.27 -9.31 15.06
N VAL A 128 -38.75 -8.43 14.20
CA VAL A 128 -39.29 -7.09 13.97
C VAL A 128 -39.99 -6.95 12.60
N GLU A 129 -40.18 -8.07 11.90
CA GLU A 129 -40.94 -8.18 10.65
C GLU A 129 -40.45 -7.23 9.53
N VAL A 130 -39.12 -7.13 9.39
CA VAL A 130 -38.49 -6.32 8.33
C VAL A 130 -37.83 -7.18 7.25
N TYR A 131 -37.46 -6.57 6.13
CA TYR A 131 -36.68 -7.24 5.09
C TYR A 131 -35.42 -7.87 5.70
N LYS A 132 -35.08 -9.08 5.25
CA LYS A 132 -33.93 -9.85 5.73
C LYS A 132 -32.85 -9.92 4.66
N PRO A 133 -31.85 -9.02 4.70
CA PRO A 133 -30.69 -9.07 3.82
C PRO A 133 -29.94 -10.40 3.95
N ARG A 134 -29.28 -10.83 2.87
CA ARG A 134 -28.49 -12.06 2.88
C ARG A 134 -27.07 -11.79 3.37
N GLN A 135 -26.76 -12.20 4.59
CA GLN A 135 -25.38 -12.17 5.10
C GLN A 135 -24.55 -13.31 4.48
N SER A 136 -23.42 -12.98 3.85
CA SER A 136 -22.43 -13.94 3.35
C SER A 136 -21.04 -13.59 3.86
N GLU A 137 -20.26 -14.58 4.30
CA GLU A 137 -18.95 -14.33 4.86
C GLU A 137 -17.82 -14.73 3.92
N TYR A 138 -16.72 -13.99 3.95
CA TYR A 138 -15.48 -14.30 3.25
C TYR A 138 -14.29 -14.32 4.20
N GLY A 139 -13.25 -15.05 3.81
CA GLY A 139 -12.02 -15.15 4.57
C GLY A 139 -11.27 -13.83 4.57
N ARG A 140 -10.85 -13.40 5.75
CA ARG A 140 -10.06 -12.18 5.89
C ARG A 140 -8.69 -12.31 5.19
N LEU A 141 -8.25 -11.22 4.57
CA LEU A 141 -6.87 -11.04 4.12
C LEU A 141 -5.96 -10.67 5.29
N ASN A 142 -4.92 -11.47 5.50
CA ASN A 142 -3.83 -11.20 6.43
C ASN A 142 -2.52 -11.12 5.65
N LEU A 143 -1.71 -10.13 5.97
CA LEU A 143 -0.34 -10.00 5.48
C LEU A 143 0.62 -10.47 6.58
N GLN A 144 1.53 -11.38 6.23
CA GLN A 144 2.63 -11.79 7.11
C GLN A 144 3.65 -10.66 7.25
N GLY A 145 4.59 -10.74 8.19
CA GLY A 145 5.64 -9.74 8.42
C GLY A 145 5.16 -8.37 8.89
N THR A 146 3.86 -8.22 9.19
CA THR A 146 3.26 -6.97 9.64
C THR A 146 2.15 -7.20 10.68
N ILE A 147 1.57 -6.11 11.18
CA ILE A 147 0.50 -6.15 12.18
C ILE A 147 -0.71 -5.34 11.69
N MET A 148 -1.87 -5.99 11.65
CA MET A 148 -3.14 -5.38 11.23
C MET A 148 -4.03 -4.93 12.41
N SER A 149 -3.64 -5.21 13.66
CA SER A 149 -4.44 -4.86 14.84
C SER A 149 -4.37 -3.36 15.13
N LYS A 150 -5.52 -2.67 15.09
CA LYS A 150 -5.65 -1.22 15.44
C LYS A 150 -5.00 -0.89 16.79
N ARG A 151 -5.20 -1.74 17.80
CA ARG A 151 -4.61 -1.56 19.14
C ARG A 151 -3.07 -1.60 19.11
N LYS A 152 -2.48 -2.52 18.36
CA LYS A 152 -1.01 -2.64 18.24
C LYS A 152 -0.43 -1.51 17.36
N LEU A 153 -1.11 -1.15 16.26
CA LEU A 153 -0.75 0.00 15.42
C LEU A 153 -0.79 1.32 16.20
N LEU A 154 -1.84 1.55 17.01
CA LEU A 154 -1.94 2.72 17.88
C LEU A 154 -0.74 2.81 18.84
N LYS A 155 -0.30 1.68 19.40
CA LYS A 155 0.91 1.65 20.26
C LYS A 155 2.18 2.04 19.50
N LEU A 156 2.35 1.61 18.24
CA LEU A 156 3.50 2.01 17.41
C LEU A 156 3.52 3.52 17.17
N VAL A 157 2.36 4.09 16.82
CA VAL A 157 2.19 5.52 16.55
C VAL A 157 2.39 6.35 17.82
N THR A 158 1.67 6.02 18.89
CA THR A 158 1.72 6.79 20.16
C THR A 158 3.09 6.74 20.85
N LYS A 159 3.84 5.65 20.69
CA LYS A 159 5.21 5.52 21.22
C LYS A 159 6.30 6.02 20.27
N GLY A 160 5.95 6.52 19.08
CA GLY A 160 6.90 7.12 18.14
C GLY A 160 7.84 6.15 17.42
N TYR A 161 7.52 4.85 17.35
CA TYR A 161 8.30 3.89 16.54
C TYR A 161 8.13 4.14 15.03
N VAL A 162 7.02 4.77 14.66
CA VAL A 162 6.67 5.18 13.30
C VAL A 162 6.21 6.63 13.31
N GLY A 163 6.37 7.34 12.19
CA GLY A 163 6.10 8.78 12.07
C GLY A 163 4.61 9.15 12.08
N GLY A 164 3.70 8.16 12.06
CA GLY A 164 2.25 8.38 12.04
C GLY A 164 1.49 7.19 11.47
N TRP A 165 0.17 7.33 11.32
CA TRP A 165 -0.69 6.32 10.68
C TRP A 165 -0.39 6.12 9.19
N ASP A 166 0.27 7.08 8.57
CA ASP A 166 0.65 7.09 7.17
C ASP A 166 2.16 6.87 6.97
N ASP A 167 2.90 6.41 7.99
CA ASP A 167 4.31 6.04 7.84
C ASP A 167 4.45 4.93 6.77
N PRO A 168 5.30 5.11 5.73
CA PRO A 168 5.41 4.15 4.62
C PRO A 168 5.81 2.71 5.00
N ARG A 169 6.25 2.46 6.23
CA ARG A 169 6.55 1.11 6.76
C ARG A 169 5.29 0.36 7.23
N LEU A 170 4.16 1.06 7.37
CA LEU A 170 2.87 0.47 7.73
C LEU A 170 2.09 -0.01 6.49
N TYR A 171 1.12 -0.87 6.72
CA TYR A 171 0.21 -1.42 5.70
C TYR A 171 -1.22 -0.85 5.81
N THR A 172 -1.36 0.34 6.39
CA THR A 172 -2.59 1.12 6.26
C THR A 172 -2.69 1.63 4.81
N LEU A 173 -3.90 1.85 4.30
CA LEU A 173 -4.06 2.36 2.94
C LEU A 173 -3.39 3.72 2.73
N VAL A 174 -3.44 4.60 3.75
CA VAL A 174 -2.77 5.91 3.71
C VAL A 174 -1.25 5.80 3.71
N ALA A 175 -0.68 4.81 4.42
CA ALA A 175 0.75 4.53 4.38
C ALA A 175 1.19 3.97 3.03
N LEU A 176 0.46 3.01 2.46
CA LEU A 176 0.75 2.45 1.14
C LEU A 176 0.65 3.52 0.04
N ARG A 177 -0.35 4.41 0.14
CA ARG A 177 -0.48 5.59 -0.72
C ARG A 177 0.76 6.49 -0.61
N ARG A 178 1.15 6.89 0.60
CA ARG A 178 2.34 7.73 0.84
C ARG A 178 3.65 7.07 0.40
N ARG A 179 3.77 5.75 0.58
CA ARG A 179 4.89 4.93 0.08
C ARG A 179 5.00 5.01 -1.45
N GLY A 180 3.89 5.26 -2.14
CA GLY A 180 3.80 5.38 -3.59
C GLY A 180 3.20 4.17 -4.28
N VAL A 181 2.57 3.25 -3.55
CA VAL A 181 1.91 2.08 -4.15
C VAL A 181 0.72 2.53 -5.00
N PRO A 182 0.65 2.20 -6.30
CA PRO A 182 -0.50 2.56 -7.13
C PRO A 182 -1.77 1.86 -6.66
N PRO A 183 -2.95 2.53 -6.66
CA PRO A 183 -4.21 1.89 -6.31
C PRO A 183 -4.52 0.70 -7.24
N GLY A 184 -4.17 0.80 -8.52
CA GLY A 184 -4.30 -0.31 -9.48
C GLY A 184 -3.49 -1.55 -9.09
N ALA A 185 -2.31 -1.38 -8.47
CA ALA A 185 -1.52 -2.52 -7.99
C ALA A 185 -2.19 -3.25 -6.80
N ILE A 186 -2.87 -2.50 -5.91
CA ILE A 186 -3.64 -3.08 -4.81
C ILE A 186 -4.84 -3.85 -5.35
N LEU A 187 -5.55 -3.30 -6.34
CA LEU A 187 -6.68 -3.97 -6.99
C LEU A 187 -6.22 -5.24 -7.72
N SER A 188 -5.11 -5.19 -8.46
CA SER A 188 -4.53 -6.38 -9.10
C SER A 188 -4.12 -7.44 -8.06
N PHE A 189 -3.55 -7.02 -6.93
CA PHE A 189 -3.19 -7.94 -5.85
C PHE A 189 -4.42 -8.65 -5.29
N VAL A 190 -5.46 -7.91 -4.91
CA VAL A 190 -6.70 -8.49 -4.37
C VAL A 190 -7.40 -9.36 -5.42
N GLY A 191 -7.47 -8.91 -6.68
CA GLY A 191 -8.08 -9.67 -7.78
C GLY A 191 -7.39 -11.01 -8.04
N ASN A 192 -6.06 -11.06 -7.92
CA ASN A 192 -5.28 -12.29 -8.12
C ASN A 192 -5.38 -13.30 -6.98
N LEU A 193 -5.75 -12.88 -5.76
CA LEU A 193 -5.91 -13.80 -4.63
C LEU A 193 -7.23 -14.58 -4.71
N GLY A 194 -8.24 -14.01 -5.35
CA GLY A 194 -9.60 -14.53 -5.31
C GLY A 194 -10.28 -14.31 -3.95
N VAL A 195 -11.56 -14.65 -3.88
CA VAL A 195 -12.37 -14.55 -2.65
C VAL A 195 -12.91 -15.93 -2.31
N SER A 196 -12.61 -16.43 -1.12
CA SER A 196 -13.11 -17.68 -0.58
C SER A 196 -13.46 -17.52 0.89
N THR A 197 -14.04 -18.54 1.54
CA THR A 197 -14.30 -18.55 2.99
C THR A 197 -13.05 -18.84 3.82
N ALA A 198 -11.98 -19.35 3.20
CA ALA A 198 -10.73 -19.65 3.90
C ALA A 198 -9.94 -18.36 4.17
N THR A 199 -9.39 -18.24 5.38
CA THR A 199 -8.50 -17.13 5.72
C THR A 199 -7.28 -17.11 4.82
N THR A 200 -6.98 -15.96 4.22
CA THR A 200 -5.86 -15.84 3.27
C THR A 200 -4.68 -15.19 3.98
N ASN A 201 -3.62 -15.95 4.24
CA ASN A 201 -2.37 -15.46 4.83
C ASN A 201 -1.32 -15.31 3.73
N ILE A 202 -0.95 -14.07 3.38
CA ILE A 202 -0.06 -13.77 2.24
C ILE A 202 1.25 -13.16 2.74
N GLU A 203 2.35 -13.69 2.22
CA GLU A 203 3.69 -13.13 2.41
C GLU A 203 3.83 -11.74 1.76
N LEU A 204 4.56 -10.84 2.42
CA LEU A 204 4.81 -9.49 1.89
C LEU A 204 5.50 -9.52 0.53
N VAL A 205 6.36 -10.52 0.30
CA VAL A 205 7.08 -10.70 -0.96
C VAL A 205 6.11 -10.80 -2.13
N LYS A 206 4.99 -11.51 -1.99
CA LYS A 206 3.96 -11.63 -3.05
C LYS A 206 3.24 -10.31 -3.33
N PHE A 207 2.96 -9.53 -2.28
CA PHE A 207 2.41 -8.18 -2.42
C PHE A 207 3.41 -7.28 -3.16
N GLU A 208 4.67 -7.24 -2.73
CA GLU A 208 5.71 -6.42 -3.34
C GLU A 208 6.02 -6.84 -4.78
N GLN A 209 5.95 -8.14 -5.10
CA GLN A 209 6.06 -8.65 -6.46
C GLN A 209 4.93 -8.11 -7.35
N THR A 210 3.69 -8.09 -6.85
CA THR A 210 2.56 -7.55 -7.61
C THR A 210 2.75 -6.05 -7.86
N VAL A 211 3.20 -5.30 -6.85
CA VAL A 211 3.52 -3.87 -6.99
C VAL A 211 4.63 -3.66 -8.03
N ARG A 212 5.69 -4.47 -7.99
CA ARG A 212 6.82 -4.40 -8.95
C ARG A 212 6.37 -4.66 -10.39
N GLN A 213 5.58 -5.71 -10.60
CA GLN A 213 5.05 -6.07 -11.93
C GLN A 213 4.15 -4.97 -12.50
N TYR A 214 3.33 -4.36 -11.65
CA TYR A 214 2.50 -3.23 -12.05
C TYR A 214 3.36 -2.03 -12.46
N LEU A 215 4.36 -1.66 -11.65
CA LEU A 215 5.22 -0.50 -11.90
C LEU A 215 6.12 -0.68 -13.14
N GLU A 216 6.66 -1.88 -13.38
CA GLU A 216 7.55 -2.19 -14.51
C GLU A 216 6.97 -1.78 -15.87
N ASN A 217 5.64 -1.75 -16.01
CA ASN A 217 4.97 -1.41 -17.27
C ASN A 217 4.23 -0.06 -17.23
N THR A 218 4.19 0.62 -16.08
CA THR A 218 3.36 1.82 -15.90
C THR A 218 4.15 3.08 -15.58
N VAL A 219 5.44 2.96 -15.17
CA VAL A 219 6.23 4.13 -14.80
C VAL A 219 7.39 4.43 -15.76
N PRO A 220 7.73 5.72 -15.95
CA PRO A 220 8.95 6.17 -16.62
C PRO A 220 10.23 5.68 -15.93
N ARG A 221 11.32 5.58 -16.72
CA ARG A 221 12.66 5.20 -16.27
C ARG A 221 13.59 6.40 -16.39
N LEU A 222 14.12 6.83 -15.25
CA LEU A 222 15.08 7.92 -15.14
C LEU A 222 16.45 7.37 -14.73
N LEU A 223 17.52 8.03 -15.15
CA LEU A 223 18.83 7.82 -14.55
C LEU A 223 18.85 8.46 -13.16
N MET A 224 19.26 7.67 -12.16
CA MET A 224 19.34 8.10 -10.78
C MET A 224 20.58 7.51 -10.13
N VAL A 225 21.32 8.34 -9.42
CA VAL A 225 22.52 7.98 -8.67
C VAL A 225 22.21 8.18 -7.19
N LEU A 226 22.23 7.10 -6.41
CA LEU A 226 21.81 7.15 -5.01
C LEU A 226 22.93 7.66 -4.11
N ARG A 227 24.17 7.23 -4.37
CA ARG A 227 25.39 7.69 -3.69
C ARG A 227 26.37 8.25 -4.71
N PRO A 228 26.33 9.56 -5.02
CA PRO A 228 27.13 10.13 -6.10
C PRO A 228 28.64 10.02 -5.86
N LEU A 229 29.33 9.44 -6.85
CA LEU A 229 30.78 9.47 -6.99
C LEU A 229 31.13 10.24 -8.27
N LYS A 230 31.93 11.30 -8.13
CA LYS A 230 32.31 12.16 -9.27
C LYS A 230 33.24 11.41 -10.21
N VAL A 231 33.03 11.60 -11.51
CA VAL A 231 33.86 11.11 -12.60
C VAL A 231 34.22 12.28 -13.50
N THR A 232 35.51 12.47 -13.74
CA THR A 232 36.05 13.43 -14.69
C THR A 232 36.58 12.68 -15.91
N ILE A 233 36.04 12.99 -17.08
CA ILE A 233 36.45 12.38 -18.35
C ILE A 233 37.59 13.22 -18.94
N GLU A 234 38.82 12.74 -18.82
CA GLU A 234 40.03 13.54 -19.04
C GLU A 234 40.21 14.05 -20.48
N ASN A 235 39.73 13.30 -21.47
CA ASN A 235 39.86 13.60 -22.90
C ASN A 235 38.67 14.36 -23.49
N LEU A 236 37.79 14.92 -22.66
CA LEU A 236 36.76 15.87 -23.09
C LEU A 236 37.15 17.31 -22.71
N ALA A 237 36.76 18.26 -23.56
CA ALA A 237 36.88 19.69 -23.26
C ALA A 237 35.96 20.09 -22.11
N ASP A 238 36.31 21.12 -21.35
CA ASP A 238 35.54 21.55 -20.17
C ASP A 238 34.14 22.07 -20.55
N ASP A 239 33.98 22.61 -21.76
CA ASP A 239 32.72 23.10 -22.33
C ASP A 239 32.00 22.05 -23.20
N TYR A 240 32.50 20.81 -23.23
CA TYR A 240 31.87 19.74 -23.99
C TYR A 240 30.48 19.40 -23.44
N VAL A 241 29.48 19.48 -24.31
CA VAL A 241 28.10 19.08 -24.02
C VAL A 241 27.52 18.35 -25.23
N GLN A 242 27.10 17.11 -25.02
CA GLN A 242 26.29 16.37 -25.97
C GLN A 242 24.91 16.10 -25.36
N PHE A 243 23.86 16.57 -26.01
CA PHE A 243 22.50 16.23 -25.61
C PHE A 243 22.10 14.86 -26.16
N ILE A 244 21.54 14.02 -25.29
CA ILE A 244 21.07 12.67 -25.59
C ILE A 244 19.55 12.66 -25.44
N ASP A 245 18.86 12.32 -26.52
CA ASP A 245 17.43 12.07 -26.52
C ASP A 245 17.18 10.58 -26.26
N LYS A 246 16.42 10.27 -25.21
CA LYS A 246 16.09 8.89 -24.84
C LYS A 246 14.60 8.70 -24.56
N PRO A 247 14.00 7.55 -24.90
CA PRO A 247 12.65 7.23 -24.45
C PRO A 247 12.62 7.11 -22.91
N LEU A 248 11.53 7.56 -22.30
CA LEU A 248 11.30 7.35 -20.86
C LEU A 248 10.99 5.89 -20.54
N HIS A 249 10.46 5.12 -21.49
CA HIS A 249 10.26 3.69 -21.32
C HIS A 249 10.49 2.94 -22.64
N PRO A 250 11.28 1.85 -22.66
CA PRO A 250 11.63 1.16 -23.91
C PRO A 250 10.45 0.49 -24.60
N LYS A 251 9.42 0.08 -23.83
CA LYS A 251 8.25 -0.66 -24.33
C LYS A 251 6.95 0.14 -24.31
N VAL A 252 6.96 1.38 -23.79
CA VAL A 252 5.73 2.18 -23.58
C VAL A 252 5.94 3.58 -24.13
N PRO A 253 5.81 3.78 -25.46
CA PRO A 253 6.09 5.06 -26.11
C PRO A 253 5.20 6.21 -25.63
N SER A 254 3.98 5.92 -25.16
CA SER A 254 3.05 6.92 -24.62
C SER A 254 3.58 7.67 -23.40
N LEU A 255 4.57 7.12 -22.68
CA LEU A 255 5.25 7.81 -21.58
C LEU A 255 6.19 8.92 -22.07
N GLY A 256 6.48 8.97 -23.37
CA GLY A 256 7.28 10.00 -24.02
C GLY A 256 8.79 9.78 -23.92
N SER A 257 9.54 10.85 -24.08
CA SER A 257 11.01 10.89 -24.08
C SER A 257 11.54 12.00 -23.18
N SER A 258 12.84 11.96 -22.92
CA SER A 258 13.58 12.95 -22.15
C SER A 258 14.90 13.27 -22.85
N ARG A 259 15.32 14.54 -22.79
CA ARG A 259 16.62 14.99 -23.26
C ARG A 259 17.54 15.27 -22.09
N ILE A 260 18.73 14.68 -22.08
CA ILE A 260 19.70 14.79 -20.98
C ILE A 260 21.08 15.23 -21.49
N PRO A 261 21.84 16.02 -20.73
CA PRO A 261 23.21 16.39 -21.12
C PRO A 261 24.20 15.26 -20.78
N PHE A 262 25.22 15.10 -21.61
CA PHE A 262 26.45 14.36 -21.34
C PHE A 262 27.62 15.35 -21.43
N THR A 263 28.43 15.43 -20.38
CA THR A 263 29.50 16.43 -20.25
C THR A 263 30.78 15.78 -19.74
N LYS A 264 31.84 16.57 -19.59
CA LYS A 264 33.12 16.14 -19.00
C LYS A 264 32.98 15.59 -17.58
N HIS A 265 32.08 16.17 -16.78
CA HIS A 265 31.88 15.79 -15.39
C HIS A 265 30.54 15.08 -15.22
N VAL A 266 30.60 13.82 -14.83
CA VAL A 266 29.42 13.00 -14.55
C VAL A 266 29.52 12.39 -13.15
N TYR A 267 28.40 11.97 -12.61
CA TYR A 267 28.33 11.17 -11.39
C TYR A 267 27.81 9.79 -11.71
N ILE A 268 28.39 8.80 -11.04
CA ILE A 268 27.93 7.41 -11.02
C ILE A 268 27.60 7.01 -9.59
N ASP A 269 26.97 5.86 -9.38
CA ASP A 269 26.81 5.33 -8.03
C ASP A 269 28.16 4.84 -7.48
N ALA A 270 28.47 5.17 -6.23
CA ALA A 270 29.69 4.73 -5.56
C ALA A 270 29.79 3.19 -5.52
N GLU A 271 28.67 2.47 -5.50
CA GLU A 271 28.66 0.99 -5.55
C GLU A 271 29.02 0.40 -6.94
N ASP A 272 29.14 1.25 -7.96
CA ASP A 272 29.59 0.88 -9.31
C ASP A 272 31.11 1.08 -9.51
N PHE A 273 31.85 1.47 -8.47
CA PHE A 273 33.32 1.50 -8.45
C PHE A 273 33.91 0.63 -7.31
N ARG A 274 35.05 -0.02 -7.58
CA ARG A 274 35.89 -0.68 -6.57
C ARG A 274 37.36 -0.44 -6.85
N THR A 275 38.18 -0.32 -5.81
CA THR A 275 39.64 -0.15 -5.92
C THR A 275 40.34 -1.42 -6.37
N GLU A 276 39.80 -2.58 -6.02
CA GLU A 276 40.30 -3.90 -6.40
C GLU A 276 39.34 -4.58 -7.37
N ASP A 277 39.88 -5.14 -8.46
CA ASP A 277 39.10 -5.89 -9.43
C ASP A 277 38.91 -7.35 -9.03
N SER A 278 37.80 -7.95 -9.48
CA SER A 278 37.54 -9.37 -9.40
C SER A 278 36.88 -9.89 -10.68
N LYS A 279 37.04 -11.19 -10.97
CA LYS A 279 36.53 -11.80 -12.23
C LYS A 279 35.00 -11.73 -12.36
N ASP A 280 34.30 -11.70 -11.24
CA ASP A 280 32.83 -11.64 -11.11
C ASP A 280 32.28 -10.21 -11.07
N TYR A 281 33.15 -9.19 -11.09
CA TYR A 281 32.75 -7.79 -11.08
C TYR A 281 32.83 -7.19 -12.48
N PHE A 282 31.72 -6.64 -12.98
CA PHE A 282 31.64 -6.12 -14.36
C PHE A 282 31.53 -4.60 -14.47
N ARG A 283 31.57 -3.88 -13.34
CA ARG A 283 31.53 -2.40 -13.30
C ARG A 283 32.95 -1.82 -13.20
N LEU A 284 33.10 -0.57 -12.79
CA LEU A 284 34.39 0.13 -12.85
C LEU A 284 35.34 -0.32 -11.75
N ALA A 285 36.56 -0.62 -12.16
CA ALA A 285 37.75 -0.72 -11.32
C ALA A 285 38.92 -0.10 -12.11
N PRO A 286 40.08 0.15 -11.50
CA PRO A 286 41.25 0.66 -12.23
C PRO A 286 41.53 -0.17 -13.49
N ASN A 287 41.70 0.51 -14.63
CA ASN A 287 41.91 -0.06 -15.97
C ASN A 287 40.73 -0.85 -16.56
N LYS A 288 39.52 -0.75 -15.99
CA LYS A 288 38.31 -1.37 -16.57
C LYS A 288 37.42 -0.37 -17.27
N THR A 289 36.81 -0.88 -18.33
CA THR A 289 35.80 -0.18 -19.13
C THR A 289 34.39 -0.54 -18.67
N VAL A 290 33.52 0.46 -18.55
CA VAL A 290 32.08 0.28 -18.34
C VAL A 290 31.29 1.09 -19.37
N GLY A 291 30.11 0.58 -19.73
CA GLY A 291 29.14 1.33 -20.51
C GLY A 291 28.38 2.29 -19.61
N LEU A 292 28.08 3.47 -20.13
CA LEU A 292 27.14 4.40 -19.53
C LEU A 292 25.80 4.28 -20.28
N PHE A 293 24.67 4.15 -19.59
CA PHE A 293 23.37 4.01 -20.27
C PHE A 293 23.08 5.20 -21.18
N GLN A 294 22.73 4.94 -22.44
CA GLN A 294 22.41 5.95 -23.47
C GLN A 294 23.55 6.91 -23.86
N ALA A 295 24.71 6.82 -23.20
CA ALA A 295 25.88 7.60 -23.58
C ALA A 295 26.44 7.13 -24.93
N PRO A 296 27.12 8.00 -25.69
CA PRO A 296 27.64 7.67 -27.02
C PRO A 296 28.72 6.57 -26.98
N HIS A 297 29.55 6.58 -25.93
CA HIS A 297 30.73 5.72 -25.81
C HIS A 297 30.94 5.27 -24.35
N PRO A 298 31.61 4.13 -24.13
CA PRO A 298 31.96 3.70 -22.79
C PRO A 298 33.15 4.48 -22.22
N ILE A 299 33.37 4.34 -20.91
CA ILE A 299 34.48 4.98 -20.20
C ILE A 299 35.39 3.94 -19.54
N THR A 300 36.70 4.20 -19.54
CA THR A 300 37.71 3.40 -18.83
C THR A 300 38.26 4.18 -17.64
N CYS A 301 38.31 3.56 -16.46
CA CYS A 301 38.93 4.18 -15.28
C CYS A 301 40.45 4.21 -15.40
N VAL A 302 41.04 5.41 -15.44
CA VAL A 302 42.49 5.63 -15.52
C VAL A 302 43.10 5.72 -14.13
N SER A 303 42.50 6.53 -13.27
CA SER A 303 42.96 6.71 -11.89
C SER A 303 41.80 7.18 -10.99
N TYR A 304 42.06 7.30 -9.70
CA TYR A 304 41.10 7.81 -8.73
C TYR A 304 41.81 8.63 -7.66
N LYS A 305 41.06 9.54 -7.02
CA LYS A 305 41.51 10.36 -5.89
C LYS A 305 40.81 9.89 -4.63
N THR A 306 41.52 9.95 -3.51
CA THR A 306 40.99 9.65 -2.19
C THR A 306 41.11 10.86 -1.27
N ASP A 307 40.22 10.96 -0.29
CA ASP A 307 40.38 11.90 0.82
C ASP A 307 41.36 11.36 1.89
N ALA A 308 41.53 12.13 2.96
CA ALA A 308 42.39 11.78 4.09
C ALA A 308 41.95 10.51 4.86
N SER A 309 40.70 10.08 4.71
CA SER A 309 40.18 8.84 5.31
C SER A 309 40.43 7.61 4.42
N GLY A 310 40.90 7.82 3.18
CA GLY A 310 41.05 6.78 2.17
C GLY A 310 39.78 6.51 1.37
N ALA A 311 38.71 7.29 1.57
CA ALA A 311 37.49 7.16 0.78
C ALA A 311 37.70 7.77 -0.61
N VAL A 312 37.20 7.09 -1.64
CA VAL A 312 37.33 7.54 -3.04
C VAL A 312 36.36 8.69 -3.29
N THR A 313 36.88 9.84 -3.73
CA THR A 313 36.10 11.07 -3.93
C THR A 313 35.88 11.42 -5.39
N GLU A 314 36.79 10.99 -6.27
CA GLU A 314 36.74 11.30 -7.70
C GLU A 314 37.42 10.20 -8.51
N LEU A 315 36.83 9.81 -9.63
CA LEU A 315 37.46 8.98 -10.65
C LEU A 315 37.92 9.84 -11.81
N VAL A 316 39.09 9.54 -12.36
CA VAL A 316 39.54 10.05 -13.65
C VAL A 316 39.36 8.93 -14.66
N CYS A 317 38.51 9.18 -15.64
CA CYS A 317 38.19 8.22 -16.68
C CYS A 317 38.55 8.78 -18.05
N ARG A 318 38.66 7.90 -19.02
CA ARG A 318 38.84 8.25 -20.44
C ARG A 318 37.64 7.75 -21.23
N LEU A 319 37.12 8.58 -22.13
CA LEU A 319 36.09 8.19 -23.09
C LEU A 319 36.73 7.33 -24.18
N GLU A 320 36.19 6.14 -24.40
CA GLU A 320 36.64 5.22 -25.44
C GLU A 320 35.83 5.45 -26.72
N ASP A 321 36.16 6.50 -27.46
CA ASP A 321 35.49 6.90 -28.72
C ASP A 321 36.25 6.47 -29.98
N GLY A 322 37.44 5.87 -29.82
CA GLY A 322 38.30 5.42 -30.92
C GLY A 322 39.09 6.55 -31.61
N SER A 323 38.99 7.79 -31.11
CA SER A 323 39.71 8.95 -31.65
C SER A 323 41.24 8.82 -31.58
N ASP A 324 41.75 7.99 -30.68
CA ASP A 324 43.18 7.69 -30.52
C ASP A 324 43.66 6.51 -31.38
N GLY A 325 42.83 6.03 -32.30
CA GLY A 325 43.13 4.90 -33.19
C GLY A 325 43.00 3.53 -32.55
N LYS A 326 42.55 3.42 -31.29
CA LYS A 326 42.28 2.14 -30.64
C LYS A 326 40.84 1.68 -30.88
N PRO A 327 40.60 0.36 -31.01
CA PRO A 327 39.23 -0.17 -31.05
C PRO A 327 38.48 0.16 -29.75
N VAL A 328 37.23 0.63 -29.88
CA VAL A 328 36.34 0.88 -28.74
C VAL A 328 36.09 -0.44 -27.99
N PRO A 329 36.47 -0.57 -26.71
CA PRO A 329 36.26 -1.80 -25.96
C PRO A 329 34.76 -2.06 -25.73
N LYS A 330 34.31 -3.29 -25.96
CA LYS A 330 32.93 -3.69 -25.67
C LYS A 330 32.71 -3.83 -24.16
N PRO A 331 31.82 -3.04 -23.53
CA PRO A 331 31.57 -3.16 -22.10
C PRO A 331 30.88 -4.47 -21.71
N LYS A 332 31.14 -4.93 -20.49
CA LYS A 332 30.45 -6.09 -19.88
C LYS A 332 29.20 -5.69 -19.08
N ALA A 333 29.10 -4.43 -18.67
CA ALA A 333 27.96 -3.88 -17.96
C ALA A 333 27.70 -2.43 -18.36
N TRP A 334 26.46 -1.99 -18.13
CA TRP A 334 26.03 -0.60 -18.29
C TRP A 334 25.54 -0.08 -16.94
N ILE A 335 26.01 1.10 -16.57
CA ILE A 335 25.66 1.76 -15.31
C ILE A 335 24.95 3.09 -15.57
N GLN A 336 24.11 3.49 -14.63
CA GLN A 336 23.41 4.76 -14.63
C GLN A 336 24.34 5.87 -14.17
N TRP A 337 24.08 7.08 -14.68
CA TRP A 337 24.91 8.24 -14.47
C TRP A 337 24.08 9.51 -14.61
N VAL A 338 24.59 10.64 -14.13
CA VAL A 338 24.00 11.97 -14.34
C VAL A 338 25.12 12.98 -14.58
N ALA A 339 24.95 13.94 -15.49
CA ALA A 339 25.97 14.95 -15.78
C ALA A 339 25.82 16.22 -14.93
N GLU A 340 26.94 16.87 -14.65
CA GLU A 340 26.99 18.28 -14.26
C GLU A 340 26.75 19.14 -15.52
N HIS A 341 25.68 19.93 -15.52
CA HIS A 341 25.43 20.93 -16.57
C HIS A 341 24.50 22.03 -16.05
N THR A 342 25.09 23.12 -15.56
CA THR A 342 24.38 24.26 -14.96
C THR A 342 23.30 24.87 -15.85
N PRO A 343 23.50 25.09 -17.18
CA PRO A 343 22.47 25.67 -18.04
C PRO A 343 21.19 24.82 -18.15
N SER A 344 21.29 23.50 -17.97
CA SER A 344 20.13 22.60 -17.92
C SER A 344 19.63 22.32 -16.51
N ALA A 345 20.21 22.96 -15.48
CA ALA A 345 19.99 22.65 -14.07
C ALA A 345 20.23 21.15 -13.74
N SER A 346 21.26 20.55 -14.36
CA SER A 346 21.67 19.17 -14.12
C SER A 346 22.84 19.10 -13.12
N PRO A 347 22.84 18.15 -12.18
CA PRO A 347 21.77 17.17 -11.90
C PRO A 347 20.63 17.74 -11.03
N VAL A 348 19.51 17.02 -10.96
CA VAL A 348 18.46 17.28 -9.96
C VAL A 348 18.88 16.64 -8.64
N VAL A 349 19.29 17.47 -7.68
CA VAL A 349 19.70 17.02 -6.34
C VAL A 349 18.48 16.79 -5.46
N ILE A 350 18.39 15.59 -4.86
CA ILE A 350 17.34 15.16 -3.95
C ILE A 350 17.80 15.40 -2.50
N ASP A 351 16.98 16.08 -1.71
CA ASP A 351 17.33 16.44 -0.34
C ASP A 351 17.30 15.19 0.58
N GLU A 352 16.30 14.33 0.43
CA GLU A 352 16.19 13.06 1.15
C GLU A 352 15.63 11.94 0.25
N THR A 353 16.28 10.79 0.24
CA THR A 353 15.77 9.54 -0.34
C THR A 353 15.62 8.50 0.76
N ARG A 354 14.40 8.03 0.99
CA ARG A 354 14.00 7.15 2.08
C ARG A 354 13.84 5.72 1.57
N ILE A 355 14.66 4.82 2.09
CA ILE A 355 14.66 3.39 1.76
C ILE A 355 14.04 2.64 2.94
N PHE A 356 12.85 2.09 2.73
CA PHE A 356 12.13 1.33 3.76
C PHE A 356 12.46 -0.16 3.68
N HIS A 357 12.79 -0.76 4.82
CA HIS A 357 12.94 -2.20 4.99
C HIS A 357 11.80 -2.74 5.85
N SER A 358 11.73 -4.06 6.06
CA SER A 358 10.73 -4.66 6.95
C SER A 358 10.77 -3.99 8.33
N LEU A 359 9.59 -3.58 8.82
CA LEU A 359 9.42 -2.96 10.14
C LEU A 359 9.71 -3.95 11.27
N PHE A 360 9.44 -5.23 11.05
CA PHE A 360 9.64 -6.30 12.01
C PHE A 360 10.72 -7.26 11.54
N LYS A 361 11.40 -7.90 12.49
CA LYS A 361 12.43 -8.91 12.22
C LYS A 361 11.84 -10.27 11.89
N SER A 362 10.64 -10.59 12.40
CA SER A 362 9.98 -11.88 12.18
C SER A 362 8.79 -11.80 11.21
N ASP A 363 8.42 -12.94 10.64
CA ASP A 363 7.26 -13.07 9.76
C ASP A 363 5.92 -13.09 10.51
N ASN A 364 5.94 -13.33 11.83
CA ASN A 364 4.75 -13.28 12.67
C ASN A 364 5.01 -12.47 13.96
N PRO A 365 5.18 -11.13 13.84
CA PRO A 365 5.41 -10.26 14.99
C PRO A 365 4.19 -10.21 15.92
N ALA A 366 3.02 -10.68 15.46
CA ALA A 366 1.82 -10.70 16.28
C ALA A 366 1.83 -11.82 17.33
N ALA A 367 2.59 -12.89 17.11
CA ALA A 367 2.69 -14.06 17.99
C ALA A 367 3.78 -13.94 19.07
N THR A 368 4.60 -12.89 19.04
CA THR A 368 5.60 -12.64 20.08
C THR A 368 4.97 -12.01 21.32
N ASP A 369 5.51 -12.32 22.51
CA ASP A 369 5.02 -11.79 23.80
C ASP A 369 5.08 -10.26 23.85
N ASP A 370 6.18 -9.69 23.37
CA ASP A 370 6.34 -8.25 23.14
C ASP A 370 6.72 -7.95 21.68
N PHE A 371 5.71 -7.66 20.87
CA PHE A 371 5.90 -7.28 19.47
C PHE A 371 6.74 -6.02 19.26
N LEU A 372 6.90 -5.15 20.28
CA LEU A 372 7.75 -3.97 20.16
C LEU A 372 9.24 -4.34 20.16
N ALA A 373 9.62 -5.41 20.86
CA ALA A 373 10.99 -5.92 20.84
C ALA A 373 11.36 -6.55 19.49
N ASP A 374 10.37 -6.86 18.65
CA ASP A 374 10.58 -7.42 17.31
C ASP A 374 10.79 -6.36 16.22
N ILE A 375 10.73 -5.07 16.56
CA ILE A 375 10.95 -3.98 15.60
C ILE A 375 12.40 -4.03 15.09
N ASN A 376 12.55 -3.86 13.77
CA ASN A 376 13.82 -3.70 13.11
C ASN A 376 14.31 -2.23 13.25
N PRO A 377 15.42 -1.98 13.96
CA PRO A 377 15.95 -0.62 14.13
C PRO A 377 16.44 -0.02 12.80
N ASN A 378 16.79 -0.88 11.84
CA ASN A 378 17.25 -0.50 10.51
C ASN A 378 16.11 -0.60 9.49
N SER A 379 14.87 -0.29 9.89
CA SER A 379 13.69 -0.33 9.01
C SER A 379 13.60 0.87 8.04
N LEU A 380 14.47 1.87 8.21
CA LEU A 380 14.53 3.07 7.37
C LEU A 380 15.98 3.54 7.23
N ASP A 381 16.47 3.62 5.99
CA ASP A 381 17.69 4.36 5.66
C ASP A 381 17.31 5.68 4.98
N VAL A 382 17.93 6.78 5.40
CA VAL A 382 17.76 8.10 4.77
C VAL A 382 19.07 8.50 4.10
N ILE A 383 19.03 8.67 2.78
CA ILE A 383 20.18 9.04 1.95
C ILE A 383 19.98 10.48 1.48
N LYS A 384 20.98 11.33 1.68
CA LYS A 384 20.96 12.74 1.26
C LYS A 384 21.84 12.94 0.04
N GLY A 385 21.46 13.87 -0.83
CA GLY A 385 22.26 14.25 -1.99
C GLY A 385 22.23 13.23 -3.12
N ALA A 386 21.26 12.31 -3.15
CA ALA A 386 21.01 11.49 -4.33
C ALA A 386 20.70 12.42 -5.52
N MET A 387 21.02 11.97 -6.73
CA MET A 387 20.91 12.79 -7.94
C MET A 387 20.06 12.08 -9.00
N VAL A 388 19.17 12.83 -9.66
CA VAL A 388 18.33 12.34 -10.77
C VAL A 388 18.62 13.19 -12.01
N GLU A 389 18.47 12.61 -13.19
CA GLU A 389 18.55 13.36 -14.44
C GLU A 389 17.48 14.48 -14.54
N VAL A 390 17.75 15.49 -15.36
CA VAL A 390 16.88 16.67 -15.56
C VAL A 390 15.51 16.36 -16.16
N GLY A 391 15.35 15.19 -16.78
CA GLY A 391 14.06 14.68 -17.25
C GLY A 391 13.01 14.53 -16.13
N PHE A 392 13.44 14.54 -14.86
CA PHE A 392 12.56 14.53 -13.70
C PHE A 392 11.57 15.69 -13.68
N TRP A 393 11.98 16.92 -13.98
CA TRP A 393 11.10 18.09 -13.81
C TRP A 393 9.90 18.10 -14.76
N PRO A 394 10.08 17.91 -16.09
CA PRO A 394 8.95 17.77 -17.00
C PRO A 394 8.06 16.58 -16.64
N LEU A 395 8.65 15.46 -16.22
CA LEU A 395 7.90 14.29 -15.78
C LEU A 395 7.01 14.63 -14.58
N ALA A 396 7.59 15.20 -13.52
CA ALA A 396 6.87 15.49 -12.29
C ALA A 396 5.69 16.43 -12.53
N LYS A 397 5.90 17.49 -13.33
CA LYS A 397 4.85 18.44 -13.69
C LYS A 397 3.73 17.77 -14.48
N ARG A 398 4.08 16.97 -15.50
CA ARG A 398 3.10 16.23 -16.32
C ARG A 398 2.30 15.24 -15.47
N SER A 399 2.96 14.43 -14.65
CA SER A 399 2.30 13.44 -13.79
C SER A 399 1.31 14.08 -12.82
N MET A 400 1.63 15.26 -12.27
CA MET A 400 0.71 15.99 -11.41
C MET A 400 -0.49 16.55 -12.19
N SER A 401 -0.24 17.18 -13.34
CA SER A 401 -1.30 17.74 -14.20
C SER A 401 -2.27 16.67 -14.71
N ASP A 402 -1.74 15.53 -15.20
CA ASP A 402 -2.54 14.39 -15.66
C ASP A 402 -3.39 13.82 -14.53
N ALA A 403 -2.82 13.65 -13.33
CA ALA A 403 -3.55 13.12 -12.18
C ALA A 403 -4.66 14.06 -11.70
N LEU A 404 -4.44 15.38 -11.72
CA LEU A 404 -5.46 16.38 -11.40
C LEU A 404 -6.59 16.35 -12.42
N LYS A 405 -6.27 16.21 -13.71
CA LYS A 405 -7.26 16.07 -14.77
C LYS A 405 -8.12 14.81 -14.58
N GLU A 406 -7.49 13.65 -14.39
CA GLU A 406 -8.19 12.38 -14.13
C GLU A 406 -9.08 12.47 -12.88
N SER A 407 -8.57 13.08 -11.81
CA SER A 407 -9.31 13.25 -10.55
C SER A 407 -10.56 14.11 -10.72
N ARG A 408 -10.47 15.21 -11.49
CA ARG A 408 -11.61 16.08 -11.82
C ARG A 408 -12.66 15.33 -12.63
N GLU A 409 -12.25 14.65 -13.69
CA GLU A 409 -13.15 13.84 -14.54
C GLU A 409 -13.88 12.77 -13.71
N ARG A 410 -13.16 12.07 -12.82
CA ARG A 410 -13.74 11.07 -11.92
C ARG A 410 -14.73 11.67 -10.92
N THR A 411 -14.37 12.81 -10.32
CA THR A 411 -15.23 13.49 -9.34
C THR A 411 -16.51 14.00 -10.00
N GLU A 412 -16.39 14.61 -11.18
CA GLU A 412 -17.56 15.04 -11.97
C GLU A 412 -18.47 13.86 -12.34
N LYS A 413 -17.89 12.72 -12.70
CA LYS A 413 -18.66 11.51 -13.00
C LYS A 413 -19.41 10.99 -11.76
N ALA A 414 -18.74 10.93 -10.61
CA ALA A 414 -19.36 10.48 -9.36
C ALA A 414 -20.52 11.40 -8.93
N LEU A 415 -20.34 12.71 -9.01
CA LEU A 415 -21.40 13.69 -8.69
C LEU A 415 -22.61 13.55 -9.63
N LYS A 416 -22.37 13.27 -10.92
CA LYS A 416 -23.45 13.00 -11.88
C LYS A 416 -24.22 11.73 -11.50
N GLU A 417 -23.52 10.66 -11.15
CA GLU A 417 -24.14 9.38 -10.74
C GLU A 417 -24.96 9.53 -9.45
N GLU A 418 -24.46 10.28 -8.46
CA GLU A 418 -25.19 10.58 -7.22
C GLU A 418 -26.46 11.41 -7.49
N SER A 419 -26.38 12.44 -8.33
CA SER A 419 -27.54 13.29 -8.69
C SER A 419 -28.65 12.54 -9.44
N VAL A 420 -28.33 11.43 -10.11
CA VAL A 420 -29.30 10.57 -10.79
C VAL A 420 -29.94 9.58 -9.81
N GLY A 421 -29.24 9.19 -8.74
CA GLY A 421 -29.74 8.31 -7.69
C GLY A 421 -30.75 8.96 -6.74
N GLU A 422 -30.69 10.28 -6.54
CA GLU A 422 -31.65 11.03 -5.70
C GLU A 422 -33.07 11.15 -6.29
N GLY A 423 -33.29 10.68 -7.52
CA GLY A 423 -34.58 10.69 -8.20
C GLY A 423 -35.63 9.71 -7.68
N VAL A 424 -35.30 8.84 -6.71
CA VAL A 424 -36.25 7.86 -6.13
C VAL A 424 -36.33 8.01 -4.61
N GLY A 425 -37.05 9.05 -4.17
CA GLY A 425 -37.77 9.07 -2.91
C GLY A 425 -36.96 9.17 -1.62
N SER A 426 -36.67 10.39 -1.16
CA SER A 426 -37.06 10.83 0.20
C SER A 426 -36.84 12.33 0.36
N GLY A 427 -37.92 13.05 0.64
CA GLY A 427 -37.88 14.44 1.09
C GLY A 427 -37.38 14.48 2.53
N ALA A 428 -36.05 14.53 2.70
CA ALA A 428 -35.42 14.93 3.95
C ALA A 428 -34.24 15.85 3.60
N ALA A 429 -34.48 17.16 3.65
CA ALA A 429 -33.41 18.13 3.74
C ALA A 429 -32.66 17.90 5.06
N GLY A 430 -31.61 17.07 5.03
CA GLY A 430 -30.83 16.69 6.19
C GLY A 430 -29.36 16.99 5.95
N HIS A 431 -28.77 17.81 6.83
CA HIS A 431 -27.35 18.13 6.92
C HIS A 431 -26.42 17.03 6.38
N ASN A 432 -25.96 17.20 5.14
CA ASN A 432 -24.90 16.37 4.59
C ASN A 432 -23.55 16.98 5.02
N ASP A 433 -23.24 16.91 6.32
CA ASP A 433 -21.94 17.30 6.89
C ASP A 433 -20.81 16.33 6.50
N THR A 434 -21.05 15.41 5.55
CA THR A 434 -20.03 14.53 5.00
C THR A 434 -19.11 15.38 4.14
N PRO A 435 -17.84 15.61 4.53
CA PRO A 435 -16.94 16.39 3.70
C PRO A 435 -16.68 15.62 2.42
N MET A 436 -17.15 16.15 1.29
CA MET A 436 -16.76 15.61 -0.01
C MET A 436 -15.36 16.13 -0.33
N PRO A 437 -14.35 15.24 -0.44
CA PRO A 437 -13.02 15.68 -0.79
C PRO A 437 -13.03 16.27 -2.20
N THR A 438 -12.39 17.42 -2.39
CA THR A 438 -12.24 18.02 -3.72
C THR A 438 -11.34 17.14 -4.59
N ALA A 439 -11.45 17.27 -5.92
CA ALA A 439 -10.58 16.55 -6.85
C ALA A 439 -9.08 16.78 -6.55
N GLU A 440 -8.73 17.98 -6.11
CA GLU A 440 -7.38 18.34 -5.68
C GLU A 440 -6.95 17.62 -4.40
N GLN A 441 -7.86 17.45 -3.42
CA GLN A 441 -7.57 16.71 -2.19
C GLN A 441 -7.36 15.21 -2.42
N LEU A 442 -7.85 14.69 -3.55
CA LEU A 442 -7.65 13.30 -3.95
C LEU A 442 -6.31 13.04 -4.64
N VAL A 443 -5.53 14.07 -4.99
CA VAL A 443 -4.22 13.95 -5.62
C VAL A 443 -3.13 14.40 -4.66
N GLY A 444 -2.11 13.56 -4.50
CA GLY A 444 -0.92 13.91 -3.71
C GLY A 444 0.36 13.68 -4.51
N ASN A 445 1.50 14.07 -3.92
CA ASN A 445 2.82 13.95 -4.54
C ASN A 445 3.14 12.52 -4.99
N GLU A 446 2.54 11.51 -4.39
CA GLU A 446 2.78 10.10 -4.69
C GLU A 446 2.46 9.70 -6.14
N VAL A 447 1.75 10.54 -6.89
CA VAL A 447 1.46 10.30 -8.32
C VAL A 447 2.70 10.44 -9.19
N VAL A 448 3.71 11.20 -8.75
CA VAL A 448 5.01 11.30 -9.42
C VAL A 448 5.82 10.05 -9.09
N ARG A 449 5.68 9.03 -9.92
CA ARG A 449 6.37 7.74 -9.80
C ARG A 449 7.34 7.53 -10.95
N PHE A 450 8.48 6.92 -10.65
CA PHE A 450 9.45 6.52 -11.67
C PHE A 450 10.32 5.35 -11.19
N GLN A 451 10.93 4.66 -12.14
CA GLN A 451 12.01 3.73 -11.89
C GLN A 451 13.34 4.50 -11.97
N GLY A 452 14.11 4.51 -10.89
CA GLY A 452 15.53 4.83 -10.95
C GLY A 452 16.25 3.62 -11.55
N LEU A 453 16.79 3.77 -12.76
CA LEU A 453 17.36 2.64 -13.52
C LEU A 453 18.46 1.94 -12.70
N ARG A 454 18.38 0.60 -12.58
CA ARG A 454 19.23 -0.25 -11.70
C ARG A 454 19.12 -0.01 -10.18
N VAL A 455 18.35 0.98 -9.74
CA VAL A 455 18.19 1.33 -8.32
C VAL A 455 16.92 0.71 -7.74
N ALA A 456 15.75 1.32 -7.97
CA ALA A 456 14.46 0.92 -7.41
C ALA A 456 13.32 1.72 -8.05
N TYR A 457 12.09 1.47 -7.60
CA TYR A 457 10.93 2.31 -7.89
C TYR A 457 10.75 3.36 -6.79
N PHE A 458 10.51 4.60 -7.18
CA PHE A 458 10.38 5.74 -6.28
C PHE A 458 9.10 6.53 -6.54
N ALA A 459 8.62 7.20 -5.50
CA ALA A 459 7.60 8.24 -5.57
C ALA A 459 8.02 9.47 -4.77
N LEU A 460 7.50 10.65 -5.10
CA LEU A 460 7.64 11.82 -4.22
C LEU A 460 6.84 11.61 -2.92
N ASP A 461 7.48 11.92 -1.79
CA ASP A 461 6.81 11.93 -0.49
C ASP A 461 5.91 13.16 -0.34
N LYS A 462 4.90 13.05 0.54
CA LYS A 462 4.01 14.17 0.90
C LYS A 462 4.75 15.39 1.45
N GLU A 463 5.95 15.22 2.00
CA GLU A 463 6.78 16.33 2.52
C GLU A 463 7.55 17.07 1.42
N SER A 464 7.49 16.59 0.18
CA SER A 464 8.07 17.32 -0.95
C SER A 464 7.29 18.59 -1.23
N ARG A 465 8.02 19.67 -1.54
CA ARG A 465 7.48 20.97 -1.94
C ARG A 465 8.17 21.35 -3.25
N LEU A 466 7.39 21.38 -4.32
CA LEU A 466 7.85 21.72 -5.67
C LEU A 466 7.02 22.89 -6.17
N GLY A 467 7.61 24.09 -6.24
CA GLY A 467 6.92 25.31 -6.65
C GLY A 467 6.36 25.21 -8.08
N CYS A 468 7.00 24.42 -8.94
CA CYS A 468 6.56 24.22 -10.32
C CYS A 468 5.18 23.56 -10.47
N PHE A 469 4.64 22.93 -9.42
CA PHE A 469 3.28 22.37 -9.44
C PHE A 469 2.18 23.42 -9.37
N SER A 470 2.49 24.62 -8.87
CA SER A 470 1.53 25.73 -8.78
C SER A 470 1.53 26.63 -10.01
N GLU A 471 2.42 26.36 -10.97
CA GLU A 471 2.58 27.17 -12.18
C GLU A 471 1.75 26.63 -13.34
N PRO A 472 1.29 27.49 -14.27
CA PRO A 472 0.57 27.06 -15.48
C PRO A 472 1.38 26.06 -16.31
N ASP A 473 0.70 25.18 -17.06
CA ASP A 473 1.34 24.09 -17.83
C ASP A 473 2.49 24.56 -18.74
N GLY A 474 2.38 25.75 -19.34
CA GLY A 474 3.41 26.34 -20.20
C GLY A 474 4.69 26.85 -19.52
N ALA A 475 4.72 26.96 -18.18
CA ALA A 475 5.90 27.41 -17.45
C ALA A 475 7.04 26.36 -17.49
N THR A 476 8.28 26.81 -17.63
CA THR A 476 9.45 25.92 -17.70
C THR A 476 9.60 25.09 -16.41
N PRO A 477 9.52 23.74 -16.49
CA PRO A 477 9.70 22.89 -15.32
C PRO A 477 11.11 23.04 -14.73
N GLY A 478 11.22 23.14 -13.41
CA GLY A 478 12.50 23.23 -12.74
C GLY A 478 12.37 23.49 -11.24
N ARG A 479 13.51 23.49 -10.55
CA ARG A 479 13.59 23.84 -9.13
C ARG A 479 13.24 25.33 -8.93
N ARG A 480 12.60 25.64 -7.81
CA ARG A 480 12.35 27.00 -7.31
C ARG A 480 13.02 27.18 -5.94
N GLU A 481 13.16 28.43 -5.54
CA GLU A 481 13.63 28.76 -4.20
C GLU A 481 12.65 28.21 -3.15
N GLY A 482 13.18 27.55 -2.10
CA GLY A 482 12.37 26.92 -1.06
C GLY A 482 11.91 25.49 -1.36
N ASP A 483 12.16 24.97 -2.57
CA ASP A 483 11.82 23.59 -2.92
C ASP A 483 12.55 22.57 -2.05
N LYS A 484 11.79 21.55 -1.62
CA LYS A 484 12.29 20.37 -0.91
C LYS A 484 11.87 19.12 -1.67
N LEU A 485 12.81 18.29 -2.10
CA LEU A 485 12.55 17.03 -2.80
C LEU A 485 12.84 15.86 -1.87
N VAL A 486 11.80 15.09 -1.56
CA VAL A 486 11.88 13.88 -0.75
C VAL A 486 11.34 12.71 -1.54
N LEU A 487 12.14 11.67 -1.73
CA LEU A 487 11.75 10.46 -2.43
C LEU A 487 11.53 9.31 -1.44
N ASN A 488 10.48 8.54 -1.67
CA ASN A 488 10.20 7.28 -1.00
C ASN A 488 10.49 6.13 -1.96
N ARG A 489 11.26 5.13 -1.53
CA ARG A 489 11.33 3.85 -2.25
C ARG A 489 9.99 3.13 -2.14
N ILE A 490 9.33 2.90 -3.26
CA ILE A 490 8.10 2.10 -3.33
C ILE A 490 8.47 0.63 -3.11
N VAL A 491 9.33 0.09 -3.98
CA VAL A 491 9.80 -1.30 -3.96
C VAL A 491 11.12 -1.40 -4.71
N SER A 492 11.96 -2.38 -4.37
CA SER A 492 13.20 -2.69 -5.08
C SER A 492 12.95 -3.36 -6.44
N LEU A 493 13.96 -3.33 -7.33
CA LEU A 493 13.87 -3.90 -8.68
C LEU A 493 13.77 -5.43 -8.73
N LYS A 494 14.31 -6.08 -7.70
CA LYS A 494 14.23 -7.53 -7.48
C LYS A 494 13.84 -7.73 -6.03
N GLU A 495 13.48 -8.95 -5.67
CA GLU A 495 13.32 -9.27 -4.26
C GLU A 495 14.60 -8.90 -3.50
N ASP A 496 14.45 -8.19 -2.37
CA ASP A 496 15.58 -7.89 -1.51
C ASP A 496 16.04 -9.23 -0.94
N ALA A 497 17.17 -9.76 -1.44
CA ALA A 497 17.88 -10.84 -0.78
C ALA A 497 18.32 -10.26 0.57
N GLY A 498 17.49 -10.45 1.61
CA GLY A 498 17.66 -9.77 2.88
C GLY A 498 19.11 -9.81 3.31
N LYS A 499 19.67 -8.67 3.76
CA LYS A 499 20.94 -8.68 4.46
C LYS A 499 20.74 -9.56 5.70
N LYS A 500 20.97 -10.88 5.58
CA LYS A 500 21.18 -11.76 6.73
C LYS A 500 22.28 -11.06 7.52
N GLN A 501 21.97 -10.64 8.74
CA GLN A 501 22.96 -10.03 9.59
C GLN A 501 24.13 -11.02 9.71
N LEU A 502 25.26 -10.69 9.07
CA LEU A 502 26.51 -11.37 9.36
C LEU A 502 26.88 -10.99 10.79
N ASN A 503 26.50 -11.86 11.73
CA ASN A 503 27.19 -11.94 13.01
C ASN A 503 28.62 -12.36 12.70
N ASN A 504 29.54 -11.40 12.72
CA ASN A 504 30.97 -11.66 12.70
C ASN A 504 31.33 -12.46 13.93
N ASN A 505 31.42 -13.79 13.78
CA ASN A 505 32.33 -14.64 14.52
C ASN A 505 32.50 -15.98 13.79
N LYS A 506 33.76 -16.20 13.36
CA LYS A 506 34.40 -17.45 12.88
C LYS A 506 34.48 -17.68 11.35
N THR A 507 35.67 -17.35 10.84
CA THR A 507 36.58 -18.17 10.00
C THR A 507 36.02 -19.04 8.85
N ASN A 508 36.44 -18.67 7.64
CA ASN A 508 36.76 -19.45 6.42
C ASN A 508 35.80 -20.50 5.85
N SER A 509 35.69 -20.38 4.51
CA SER A 509 35.31 -21.36 3.47
C SER A 509 33.92 -21.99 3.55
N GLU A 510 33.02 -21.58 2.66
CA GLU A 510 32.59 -22.42 1.53
C GLU A 510 31.66 -21.64 0.58
N PHE A 511 31.96 -21.77 -0.71
CA PHE A 511 31.26 -21.18 -1.84
C PHE A 511 29.95 -21.95 -2.11
N TYR A 512 28.86 -21.24 -2.43
CA TYR A 512 27.73 -21.85 -3.15
C TYR A 512 27.70 -21.35 -4.60
N THR A 513 28.08 -22.26 -5.48
CA THR A 513 27.96 -22.24 -6.93
C THR A 513 26.49 -22.25 -7.37
N GLY A 514 26.19 -21.49 -8.42
CA GLY A 514 24.87 -21.42 -9.02
C GLY A 514 24.40 -22.75 -9.64
N PHE A 515 23.09 -22.95 -9.63
CA PHE A 515 22.44 -23.96 -10.45
C PHE A 515 21.64 -23.29 -11.57
N VAL A 516 22.14 -23.53 -12.78
CA VAL A 516 21.43 -23.40 -14.05
C VAL A 516 20.53 -24.63 -14.19
N VAL A 517 19.24 -24.45 -14.46
CA VAL A 517 18.35 -25.54 -14.89
C VAL A 517 18.21 -25.44 -16.41
N PRO A 518 18.62 -26.45 -17.19
CA PRO A 518 18.44 -26.46 -18.63
C PRO A 518 17.05 -26.98 -19.03
N LEU A 519 16.52 -26.34 -20.06
CA LEU A 519 15.39 -26.74 -20.87
C LEU A 519 15.72 -28.06 -21.57
N LEU A 520 14.90 -29.11 -21.42
CA LEU A 520 14.94 -30.29 -22.28
C LEU A 520 13.52 -30.64 -22.74
N MET A 521 13.36 -30.62 -24.06
CA MET A 521 12.26 -31.23 -24.79
C MET A 521 12.44 -32.75 -24.83
N SER A 522 11.36 -33.50 -24.68
CA SER A 522 11.24 -34.86 -25.21
C SER A 522 9.79 -35.16 -25.56
N GLU A 523 9.56 -35.41 -26.84
CA GLU A 523 8.31 -35.95 -27.37
C GLU A 523 8.19 -37.45 -27.08
N SER A 524 6.93 -37.87 -26.93
CA SER A 524 6.30 -39.04 -27.54
C SER A 524 5.98 -40.28 -26.68
N HIS A 525 4.81 -40.82 -27.07
CA HIS A 525 4.18 -42.12 -26.84
C HIS A 525 3.14 -42.16 -25.73
N GLY A 526 1.90 -42.42 -26.19
CA GLY A 526 0.68 -42.41 -25.42
C GLY A 526 0.31 -43.78 -24.88
N ASP A 527 -0.82 -43.81 -24.19
CA ASP A 527 -1.67 -44.98 -24.10
C ASP A 527 -3.09 -44.53 -23.74
N ASP A 528 -4.01 -45.11 -24.48
CA ASP A 528 -5.45 -44.94 -24.42
C ASP A 528 -6.03 -45.45 -23.09
N ASN A 529 -7.07 -44.78 -22.58
CA ASN A 529 -8.23 -45.41 -21.95
C ASN A 529 -9.31 -44.34 -21.67
N GLU A 530 -10.18 -44.16 -22.65
CA GLU A 530 -11.47 -43.46 -22.52
C GLU A 530 -12.51 -44.44 -21.94
N ILE A 531 -13.18 -44.02 -20.86
CA ILE A 531 -14.43 -44.62 -20.38
C ILE A 531 -15.54 -43.62 -20.64
N ASP A 532 -16.55 -44.11 -21.34
CA ASP A 532 -17.68 -43.41 -21.95
C ASP A 532 -18.86 -43.15 -20.98
N GLN A 533 -19.74 -42.23 -21.41
CA GLN A 533 -21.16 -41.95 -21.06
C GLN A 533 -21.49 -40.72 -20.18
N PRO A 534 -22.69 -40.09 -20.36
CA PRO A 534 -23.20 -39.49 -21.60
C PRO A 534 -23.90 -38.11 -21.38
N GLY A 535 -23.96 -37.30 -22.44
CA GLY A 535 -25.08 -36.43 -22.84
C GLY A 535 -25.67 -35.39 -21.87
N ALA A 536 -25.35 -34.10 -22.10
CA ALA A 536 -26.26 -33.00 -21.77
C ALA A 536 -26.24 -31.93 -22.89
N GLN A 537 -27.45 -31.60 -23.35
CA GLN A 537 -27.76 -30.80 -24.53
C GLN A 537 -27.29 -29.35 -24.42
N HIS A 538 -26.77 -28.83 -25.55
CA HIS A 538 -26.53 -27.41 -25.77
C HIS A 538 -27.83 -26.59 -25.73
N ALA A 539 -27.97 -25.72 -24.73
CA ALA A 539 -28.90 -24.60 -24.77
C ALA A 539 -28.11 -23.30 -24.99
N GLN A 540 -28.32 -22.68 -26.15
CA GLN A 540 -27.82 -21.34 -26.48
C GLN A 540 -28.41 -20.33 -25.47
N ARG A 541 -27.56 -19.54 -24.81
CA ARG A 541 -27.98 -18.36 -24.04
C ARG A 541 -27.72 -17.11 -24.88
N GLU A 542 -28.78 -16.35 -25.12
CA GLU A 542 -28.73 -14.98 -25.65
C GLU A 542 -27.96 -14.05 -24.71
N PRO A 543 -27.32 -12.98 -25.24
CA PRO A 543 -26.57 -12.03 -24.45
C PRO A 543 -27.51 -11.10 -23.66
N GLY A 544 -27.64 -11.36 -22.36
CA GLY A 544 -28.34 -10.48 -21.42
C GLY A 544 -27.61 -9.14 -21.26
N GLY A 545 -28.38 -8.05 -21.29
CA GLY A 545 -27.93 -6.66 -21.21
C GLY A 545 -27.18 -6.28 -19.92
N PRO A 546 -26.74 -5.01 -19.82
CA PRO A 546 -25.82 -4.57 -18.77
C PRO A 546 -26.45 -4.74 -17.39
N GLN A 547 -25.76 -5.48 -16.51
CA GLN A 547 -26.13 -5.54 -15.09
C GLN A 547 -25.93 -4.16 -14.45
N PRO A 548 -26.85 -3.71 -13.58
CA PRO A 548 -26.68 -2.46 -12.85
C PRO A 548 -25.47 -2.56 -11.90
N PRO A 549 -24.80 -1.44 -11.60
CA PRO A 549 -23.63 -1.43 -10.76
C PRO A 549 -23.94 -1.98 -9.35
N LEU A 550 -23.12 -2.93 -8.89
CA LEU A 550 -23.08 -3.32 -7.49
C LEU A 550 -22.58 -2.12 -6.67
N THR A 551 -23.48 -1.50 -5.91
CA THR A 551 -23.10 -0.53 -4.89
C THR A 551 -22.59 -1.30 -3.68
N ILE A 552 -21.27 -1.33 -3.48
CA ILE A 552 -20.65 -1.94 -2.30
C ILE A 552 -20.59 -0.88 -1.20
N VAL A 553 -21.52 -0.96 -0.25
CA VAL A 553 -21.49 -0.12 0.96
C VAL A 553 -20.60 -0.82 2.00
N SER A 554 -19.36 -0.36 2.13
CA SER A 554 -18.44 -0.81 3.18
C SER A 554 -18.74 -0.03 4.47
N HIS A 555 -19.52 -0.62 5.37
CA HIS A 555 -19.61 -0.14 6.75
C HIS A 555 -18.32 -0.49 7.50
N GLY A 556 -17.36 0.42 7.47
CA GLY A 556 -16.29 0.43 8.46
C GLY A 556 -16.95 0.63 9.81
N ALA A 557 -16.94 -0.39 10.66
CA ALA A 557 -17.44 -0.28 12.02
C ALA A 557 -16.66 0.82 12.75
N TYR A 558 -17.27 2.01 12.83
CA TYR A 558 -16.82 3.10 13.68
C TYR A 558 -17.11 2.68 15.12
N TYR A 559 -16.22 1.87 15.68
CA TYR A 559 -16.13 1.67 17.12
C TYR A 559 -15.54 2.95 17.71
N GLY A 560 -16.43 3.81 18.20
CA GLY A 560 -16.13 4.91 19.11
C GLY A 560 -15.72 4.41 20.48
#